data_AF-A0A1G7IMI7-F1
#
_entry.id   AF-A0A1G7IMI7-F1
#
_cell.length_a   1.000
_cell.length_b   1.000
_cell.length_c   1.000
_cell.angle_alpha   90.00
_cell.angle_beta   90.00
_cell.angle_gamma   90.00
#
_symmetry.space_group_name_H-M   'P 1'
#
loop_
_entity.id
_entity.type
_entity.pdbx_description
1 polymer ?
#
loop_
_entity_poly.entity_id
_entity_poly.type
_entity_poly.pdbx_seq_one_letter_code
_entity_poly.pdbx_strand_id
1 'polypeptide(L)'
;MQQLDLFSSPDPKPKPPVPEPVPEQVTVQKPPPKPLPEVEIPVKIQVQMPPDNLPPVPFTGTGTSVTAIQPPQKKRGRKSLKEVADDPDLMKALDAIPLDKQYYSISEVATMFRVNTSLIRYWENEFDILQPKKNRKGDRLFRQEDIQHLKLIYHLLRERKYTIEGAKQKLKEDRKLAARSFEMVQALLKVKGFLTELKEQL
;
A
#
# COMPACT_ATOMS: atom_id res chain seq x y z
N MET A 1 -89.41 -2.55 -29.51
CA MET A 1 -88.48 -1.56 -30.09
C MET A 1 -87.32 -1.43 -29.15
N GLN A 2 -86.11 -1.71 -29.65
CA GLN A 2 -84.84 -1.50 -28.95
C GLN A 2 -84.49 -0.02 -29.04
N GLN A 3 -84.17 0.60 -27.91
CA GLN A 3 -83.46 1.88 -27.86
C GLN A 3 -82.03 1.65 -27.42
N LEU A 4 -81.16 2.38 -28.11
CA LEU A 4 -79.73 2.26 -28.21
C LEU A 4 -79.13 3.40 -27.39
N ASP A 5 -78.38 3.08 -26.34
CA ASP A 5 -77.41 3.96 -25.69
C ASP A 5 -76.28 3.01 -25.24
N LEU A 6 -75.12 2.89 -25.89
CA LEU A 6 -74.21 3.88 -26.45
C LEU A 6 -73.77 4.95 -25.44
N PHE A 7 -73.11 4.53 -24.36
CA PHE A 7 -71.79 5.09 -24.05
C PHE A 7 -71.01 4.19 -23.09
N SER A 8 -69.76 3.99 -23.48
CA SER A 8 -68.72 3.29 -22.75
C SER A 8 -68.58 3.83 -21.32
N SER A 9 -68.55 2.94 -20.34
CA SER A 9 -67.93 3.28 -19.06
C SER A 9 -66.47 3.66 -19.36
N PRO A 10 -65.97 4.81 -18.87
CA PRO A 10 -64.59 5.17 -19.06
C PRO A 10 -63.72 4.21 -18.25
N ASP A 11 -62.73 3.61 -18.92
CA ASP A 11 -61.66 2.85 -18.27
C ASP A 11 -61.07 3.67 -17.10
N PRO A 12 -60.71 3.03 -15.97
CA PRO A 12 -60.04 3.74 -14.89
C PRO A 12 -58.70 4.26 -15.42
N LYS A 13 -58.62 5.58 -15.54
CA LYS A 13 -57.40 6.33 -15.90
C LYS A 13 -56.21 5.79 -15.07
N PRO A 14 -55.06 5.50 -15.69
CA PRO A 14 -53.90 5.01 -14.95
C PRO A 14 -53.54 6.05 -13.89
N LYS A 15 -53.35 5.59 -12.64
CA LYS A 15 -52.84 6.45 -11.57
C LYS A 15 -51.55 7.11 -12.09
N PRO A 16 -51.41 8.44 -11.97
CA PRO A 16 -50.15 9.09 -12.30
C PRO A 16 -49.04 8.44 -11.43
N PRO A 17 -47.83 8.25 -11.99
CA PRO A 17 -46.74 7.73 -11.21
C PRO A 17 -46.57 8.63 -9.99
N VAL A 18 -46.61 8.02 -8.81
CA VAL A 18 -46.18 8.68 -7.57
C VAL A 18 -44.81 9.29 -7.89
N PRO A 19 -44.59 10.59 -7.67
CA PRO A 19 -43.26 11.13 -7.81
C PRO A 19 -42.38 10.33 -6.85
N GLU A 20 -41.46 9.54 -7.42
CA GLU A 20 -40.34 9.03 -6.63
C GLU A 20 -39.76 10.23 -5.89
N PRO A 21 -39.47 10.10 -4.59
CA PRO A 21 -38.85 11.19 -3.87
C PRO A 21 -37.57 11.53 -4.63
N VAL A 22 -37.57 12.70 -5.26
CA VAL A 22 -36.39 13.28 -5.87
C VAL A 22 -35.33 13.19 -4.77
N PRO A 23 -34.18 12.54 -5.00
CA PRO A 23 -33.11 12.57 -4.04
C PRO A 23 -32.79 14.05 -3.85
N GLU A 24 -33.19 14.54 -2.69
CA GLU A 24 -32.88 15.85 -2.18
C GLU A 24 -31.40 16.07 -2.50
N GLN A 25 -31.09 17.12 -3.26
CA GLN A 25 -29.72 17.56 -3.39
C GLN A 25 -29.28 18.02 -2.00
N VAL A 26 -28.88 17.06 -1.18
CA VAL A 26 -28.07 17.31 0.00
C VAL A 26 -26.80 17.88 -0.59
N THR A 27 -26.71 19.21 -0.53
CA THR A 27 -25.45 19.92 -0.56
C THR A 27 -24.57 19.21 0.46
N VAL A 28 -23.74 18.28 0.01
CA VAL A 28 -22.62 17.78 0.78
C VAL A 28 -21.67 18.96 0.84
N GLN A 29 -21.93 19.86 1.79
CA GLN A 29 -20.86 20.61 2.40
C GLN A 29 -19.86 19.55 2.81
N LYS A 30 -18.75 19.48 2.08
CA LYS A 30 -17.57 18.73 2.48
C LYS A 30 -17.38 19.10 3.95
N PRO A 31 -17.55 18.18 4.91
CA PRO A 31 -17.24 18.50 6.28
C PRO A 31 -15.80 19.02 6.26
N PRO A 32 -15.49 20.15 6.91
CA PRO A 32 -14.10 20.57 7.04
C PRO A 32 -13.33 19.37 7.58
N PRO A 33 -12.11 19.11 7.06
CA PRO A 33 -11.34 17.94 7.46
C PRO A 33 -11.31 17.95 8.99
N LYS A 34 -11.92 16.94 9.61
CA LYS A 34 -11.73 16.72 11.04
C LYS A 34 -10.22 16.70 11.23
N PRO A 35 -9.66 17.53 12.11
CA PRO A 35 -8.26 17.41 12.44
C PRO A 35 -8.06 15.95 12.86
N LEU A 36 -7.13 15.28 12.18
CA LEU A 36 -6.61 14.02 12.70
C LEU A 36 -6.29 14.28 14.19
N PRO A 37 -6.65 13.40 15.12
CA PRO A 37 -6.17 13.56 16.48
C PRO A 37 -4.64 13.60 16.40
N GLU A 38 -4.08 14.78 16.70
CA GLU A 38 -2.67 14.95 16.99
C GLU A 38 -2.39 13.94 18.10
N VAL A 39 -1.71 12.85 17.77
CA VAL A 39 -1.19 11.94 18.78
C VAL A 39 0.00 12.68 19.38
N GLU A 40 -0.31 13.68 20.20
CA GLU A 40 0.60 14.14 21.22
C GLU A 40 0.87 12.92 22.09
N ILE A 41 2.08 12.42 22.07
CA ILE A 41 2.54 11.44 23.05
C ILE A 41 2.79 12.27 24.31
N PRO A 42 1.94 12.23 25.36
CA PRO A 42 2.30 12.85 26.61
C PRO A 42 3.38 11.97 27.25
N VAL A 43 4.65 12.29 26.96
CA VAL A 43 5.75 11.91 27.83
C VAL A 43 5.60 12.74 29.10
N LYS A 44 4.84 12.22 30.06
CA LYS A 44 4.91 12.66 31.46
C LYS A 44 4.69 11.45 32.37
N ILE A 45 5.73 10.62 32.47
CA ILE A 45 5.87 9.71 33.60
C ILE A 45 6.20 10.61 34.80
N GLN A 46 5.17 10.95 35.58
CA GLN A 46 5.39 11.50 36.92
C GLN A 46 5.94 10.37 37.78
N VAL A 47 7.20 10.49 38.17
CA VAL A 47 7.76 9.74 39.29
C VAL A 47 7.07 10.27 40.54
N GLN A 48 5.98 9.63 40.95
CA GLN A 48 5.42 9.89 42.26
C GLN A 48 6.21 9.06 43.26
N MET A 49 7.06 9.75 44.02
CA MET A 49 7.76 9.20 45.18
C MET A 49 6.70 8.69 46.17
N PRO A 50 6.75 7.42 46.61
CA PRO A 50 5.94 6.97 47.74
C PRO A 50 6.48 7.64 49.02
N PRO A 51 5.61 8.12 49.92
CA PRO A 51 6.03 8.77 51.15
C PRO A 51 6.73 7.79 52.11
N ASP A 52 7.76 8.29 52.77
CA ASP A 52 8.39 7.74 53.97
C ASP A 52 7.32 7.30 55.00
N ASN A 53 7.04 5.99 55.08
CA ASN A 53 6.95 5.27 56.35
C ASN A 53 6.81 3.77 56.10
N LEU A 54 7.91 3.03 56.19
CA LEU A 54 7.90 1.59 56.35
C LEU A 54 8.57 1.27 57.70
N PRO A 55 7.99 0.38 58.52
CA PRO A 55 8.55 0.02 59.82
C PRO A 55 9.91 -0.68 59.64
N PRO A 56 10.86 -0.51 60.58
CA PRO A 56 12.15 -1.18 60.52
C PRO A 56 11.95 -2.70 60.64
N VAL A 57 12.21 -3.41 59.55
CA VAL A 57 12.35 -4.87 59.56
C VAL A 57 13.78 -5.22 60.01
N PRO A 58 13.97 -6.13 60.99
CA PRO A 58 15.30 -6.52 61.43
C PRO A 58 16.01 -7.31 60.33
N PHE A 59 17.13 -6.78 59.88
CA PHE A 59 18.05 -7.39 58.92
C PHE A 59 18.87 -8.47 59.64
N THR A 60 18.49 -9.75 59.49
CA THR A 60 19.37 -10.89 59.78
C THR A 60 20.11 -11.28 58.51
N GLY A 61 21.44 -11.21 58.57
CA GLY A 61 22.31 -11.39 57.42
C GLY A 61 22.39 -12.81 56.90
N THR A 62 22.97 -12.93 55.71
CA THR A 62 24.12 -13.80 55.42
C THR A 62 24.52 -13.59 53.96
N GLY A 63 25.81 -13.43 53.74
CA GLY A 63 26.37 -13.12 52.43
C GLY A 63 26.26 -14.28 51.45
N THR A 64 26.09 -13.95 50.17
CA THR A 64 26.53 -14.80 49.08
C THR A 64 26.98 -13.91 47.94
N SER A 65 28.28 -13.97 47.68
CA SER A 65 28.94 -13.44 46.49
C SER A 65 28.40 -14.15 45.25
N VAL A 66 27.88 -13.40 44.30
CA VAL A 66 27.83 -13.85 42.89
C VAL A 66 28.38 -12.75 42.00
N THR A 67 29.60 -13.03 41.55
CA THR A 67 30.40 -12.39 40.52
C THR A 67 29.59 -11.79 39.38
N ALA A 68 29.77 -10.48 39.18
CA ALA A 68 29.28 -9.75 38.02
C ALA A 68 29.99 -10.22 36.74
N ILE A 69 29.28 -10.96 35.90
CA ILE A 69 29.66 -11.16 34.50
C ILE A 69 29.14 -9.94 33.72
N GLN A 70 30.00 -8.95 33.53
CA GLN A 70 29.76 -7.89 32.56
C GLN A 70 30.05 -8.43 31.14
N PRO A 71 29.11 -8.37 30.18
CA PRO A 71 29.45 -8.66 28.79
C PRO A 71 30.39 -7.57 28.23
N PRO A 72 31.34 -7.92 27.34
CA PRO A 72 32.41 -7.03 26.93
C PRO A 72 31.87 -5.82 26.16
N GLN A 73 32.12 -4.64 26.72
CA GLN A 73 31.90 -3.34 26.07
C GLN A 73 32.83 -3.17 24.86
N LYS A 74 32.38 -3.59 23.67
CA LYS A 74 33.02 -3.14 22.43
C LYS A 74 32.67 -1.67 22.21
N LYS A 75 33.72 -0.86 22.09
CA LYS A 75 33.72 0.58 21.85
C LYS A 75 32.79 0.92 20.68
N ARG A 76 31.83 1.79 20.99
CA ARG A 76 30.70 2.21 20.16
C ARG A 76 31.18 3.01 18.96
N GLY A 77 31.38 2.33 17.85
CA GLY A 77 31.15 2.89 16.51
C GLY A 77 29.80 2.41 16.01
N ARG A 78 28.70 2.81 16.68
CA ARG A 78 27.37 2.60 16.10
C ARG A 78 27.27 3.56 14.92
N LYS A 79 27.60 3.05 13.73
CA LYS A 79 27.17 3.65 12.46
C LYS A 79 25.70 4.02 12.62
N SER A 80 25.35 5.25 12.28
CA SER A 80 23.99 5.71 12.46
C SER A 80 23.05 4.80 11.66
N LEU A 81 21.87 4.46 12.19
CA LEU A 81 20.90 3.57 11.52
C LEU A 81 20.46 4.09 10.12
N LYS A 82 20.79 5.35 9.82
CA LYS A 82 20.59 6.01 8.53
C LYS A 82 21.60 5.56 7.47
N GLU A 83 22.85 5.25 7.83
CA GLU A 83 23.93 4.97 6.87
C GLU A 83 23.74 3.66 6.10
N VAL A 84 23.13 2.63 6.69
CA VAL A 84 22.92 1.33 6.01
C VAL A 84 21.64 1.35 5.15
N ALA A 85 20.76 2.33 5.35
CA ALA A 85 19.47 2.41 4.68
C ALA A 85 19.52 3.18 3.34
N ASP A 86 20.63 3.86 3.07
CA ASP A 86 20.87 4.65 1.86
C ASP A 86 22.02 4.05 1.01
N ASP A 87 22.34 2.76 1.15
CA ASP A 87 23.32 2.08 0.29
C ASP A 87 22.84 2.10 -1.17
N PRO A 88 23.46 2.91 -2.08
CA PRO A 88 23.03 2.99 -3.48
C PRO A 88 23.31 1.69 -4.25
N ASP A 89 24.14 0.80 -3.68
CA ASP A 89 24.53 -0.47 -4.27
C ASP A 89 23.43 -1.54 -4.17
N LEU A 90 22.40 -1.33 -3.34
CA LEU A 90 21.32 -2.31 -3.19
C LEU A 90 20.56 -2.53 -4.51
N MET A 91 20.39 -1.49 -5.32
CA MET A 91 19.70 -1.63 -6.61
C MET A 91 20.49 -2.46 -7.61
N LYS A 92 21.81 -2.27 -7.62
CA LYS A 92 22.71 -3.02 -8.49
C LYS A 92 22.74 -4.49 -8.08
N ALA A 93 22.78 -4.77 -6.79
CA ALA A 93 22.69 -6.13 -6.27
C ALA A 93 21.36 -6.80 -6.65
N LEU A 94 20.25 -6.05 -6.66
CA LEU A 94 18.93 -6.59 -6.97
C LEU A 94 18.74 -6.93 -8.46
N ASP A 95 19.41 -6.22 -9.38
CA ASP A 95 19.44 -6.61 -10.82
C ASP A 95 20.24 -7.89 -11.05
N ALA A 96 21.22 -8.18 -10.20
CA ALA A 96 22.09 -9.35 -10.35
C ALA A 96 21.46 -10.64 -9.81
N ILE A 97 20.27 -10.59 -9.20
CA ILE A 97 19.60 -11.78 -8.67
C ILE A 97 18.86 -12.49 -9.82
N PRO A 98 19.22 -13.74 -10.16
CA PRO A 98 18.43 -14.54 -11.08
C PRO A 98 17.10 -14.91 -10.42
N LEU A 99 15.98 -14.47 -11.00
CA LEU A 99 14.65 -14.80 -10.54
C LEU A 99 14.18 -16.12 -11.18
N ASP A 100 14.74 -17.25 -10.72
CA ASP A 100 14.42 -18.57 -11.27
C ASP A 100 13.14 -19.19 -10.70
N LYS A 101 12.70 -18.73 -9.52
CA LYS A 101 11.47 -19.23 -8.87
C LYS A 101 10.25 -18.48 -9.37
N GLN A 102 9.13 -19.18 -9.51
CA GLN A 102 7.83 -18.58 -9.85
C GLN A 102 7.20 -17.81 -8.68
N TYR A 103 7.44 -18.26 -7.45
CA TYR A 103 6.87 -17.71 -6.22
C TYR A 103 7.96 -17.52 -5.17
N TYR A 104 7.89 -16.39 -4.47
CA TYR A 104 8.79 -16.00 -3.40
C TYR A 104 8.01 -15.72 -2.12
N SER A 105 8.53 -16.18 -0.99
CA SER A 105 7.95 -15.85 0.31
C SER A 105 8.27 -14.41 0.71
N ILE A 106 7.41 -13.79 1.53
CA ILE A 106 7.66 -12.44 2.06
C ILE A 106 9.01 -12.31 2.78
N SER A 107 9.48 -13.38 3.42
CA SER A 107 10.76 -13.42 4.13
C SER A 107 11.96 -13.38 3.17
N GLU A 108 11.87 -14.09 2.03
CA GLU A 108 12.89 -14.03 0.98
C GLU A 108 12.94 -12.63 0.37
N VAL A 109 11.77 -12.06 0.05
CA VAL A 109 11.67 -10.70 -0.49
C VAL A 109 12.26 -9.68 0.51
N ALA A 110 11.88 -9.76 1.78
CA ALA A 110 12.45 -8.90 2.83
C ALA A 110 13.98 -8.97 2.88
N THR A 111 14.55 -10.16 2.72
CA THR A 111 15.99 -10.37 2.73
C THR A 111 16.67 -9.78 1.49
N MET A 112 16.08 -9.96 0.29
CA MET A 112 16.59 -9.40 -0.96
C MET A 112 16.65 -7.87 -0.93
N PHE A 113 15.59 -7.23 -0.41
CA PHE A 113 15.47 -5.78 -0.32
C PHE A 113 16.07 -5.20 0.97
N ARG A 114 16.57 -6.04 1.88
CA ARG A 114 17.04 -5.65 3.23
C ARG A 114 16.04 -4.77 4.00
N VAL A 115 14.75 -5.01 3.79
CA VAL A 115 13.65 -4.30 4.45
C VAL A 115 12.93 -5.22 5.42
N ASN A 116 12.18 -4.63 6.36
CA ASN A 116 11.34 -5.41 7.25
C ASN A 116 10.13 -5.99 6.49
N THR A 117 9.75 -7.24 6.80
CA THR A 117 8.51 -7.87 6.29
C THR A 117 7.28 -6.99 6.53
N SER A 118 7.19 -6.28 7.66
CA SER A 118 6.07 -5.37 7.95
C SER A 118 5.98 -4.21 6.96
N LEU A 119 7.12 -3.74 6.44
CA LEU A 119 7.14 -2.67 5.43
C LEU A 119 6.62 -3.18 4.09
N ILE A 120 6.99 -4.39 3.69
CA ILE A 120 6.44 -5.03 2.49
C ILE A 120 4.92 -5.24 2.63
N ARG A 121 4.46 -5.64 3.83
CA ARG A 121 3.02 -5.77 4.10
C ARG A 121 2.29 -4.44 3.99
N TYR A 122 2.92 -3.37 4.45
CA TYR A 122 2.38 -2.03 4.35
C TYR A 122 2.31 -1.57 2.89
N TRP A 123 3.37 -1.79 2.10
CA TRP A 123 3.36 -1.49 0.67
C TRP A 123 2.30 -2.28 -0.11
N GLU A 124 2.07 -3.55 0.22
CA GLU A 124 0.95 -4.30 -0.38
C GLU A 124 -0.41 -3.61 -0.16
N ASN A 125 -0.64 -3.03 1.02
CA ASN A 125 -1.91 -2.37 1.31
C ASN A 125 -2.04 -1.01 0.59
N GLU A 126 -0.93 -0.29 0.41
CA GLU A 126 -0.94 1.04 -0.22
C GLU A 126 -0.98 0.97 -1.76
N PHE A 127 -0.28 -0.02 -2.33
CA PHE A 127 -0.09 -0.19 -3.75
C PHE A 127 -0.95 -1.33 -4.31
N ASP A 128 -2.08 -0.98 -4.91
CA ASP A 128 -3.03 -1.92 -5.55
C ASP A 128 -2.43 -2.75 -6.70
N ILE A 129 -1.25 -2.37 -7.18
CA ILE A 129 -0.47 -3.06 -8.23
C ILE A 129 0.26 -4.30 -7.73
N LEU A 130 0.47 -4.44 -6.41
CA LEU A 130 1.01 -5.63 -5.79
C LEU A 130 -0.18 -6.54 -5.46
N GLN A 131 -0.26 -7.70 -6.10
CA GLN A 131 -1.35 -8.65 -5.87
C GLN A 131 -0.79 -10.00 -5.41
N PRO A 132 -0.12 -10.06 -4.25
CA PRO A 132 0.46 -11.31 -3.78
C PRO A 132 -0.63 -12.34 -3.50
N LYS A 133 -0.38 -13.58 -3.92
CA LYS A 133 -1.30 -14.68 -3.70
C LYS A 133 -1.22 -15.12 -2.24
N LYS A 134 -2.37 -15.17 -1.56
CA LYS A 134 -2.46 -15.70 -0.19
C LYS A 134 -2.62 -17.21 -0.24
N ASN A 135 -1.78 -17.93 0.49
CA ASN A 135 -1.93 -19.37 0.68
C ASN A 135 -3.04 -19.68 1.70
N ARG A 136 -3.50 -20.94 1.79
CA ARG A 136 -4.48 -21.41 2.79
C ARG A 136 -4.06 -21.13 4.24
N LYS A 137 -2.75 -21.03 4.48
CA LYS A 137 -2.15 -20.70 5.79
C LYS A 137 -2.09 -19.19 6.09
N GLY A 138 -2.37 -18.33 5.11
CA GLY A 138 -2.26 -16.87 5.24
C GLY A 138 -0.88 -16.30 4.86
N ASP A 139 0.05 -17.14 4.40
CA ASP A 139 1.34 -16.69 3.88
C ASP A 139 1.17 -15.99 2.52
N ARG A 140 1.91 -14.88 2.33
CA ARG A 140 1.90 -14.06 1.10
C ARG A 140 3.01 -14.55 0.16
N LEU A 141 2.61 -14.92 -1.06
CA LEU A 141 3.51 -15.36 -2.12
C LEU A 141 3.57 -14.30 -3.22
N PHE A 142 4.77 -13.80 -3.48
CA PHE A 142 5.06 -12.81 -4.50
C PHE A 142 5.50 -13.50 -5.79
N ARG A 143 4.98 -13.04 -6.93
CA ARG A 143 5.44 -13.46 -8.25
C ARG A 143 6.64 -12.63 -8.67
N GLN A 144 7.33 -13.06 -9.74
CA GLN A 144 8.41 -12.28 -10.35
C GLN A 144 7.96 -10.85 -10.76
N GLU A 145 6.74 -10.71 -11.28
CA GLU A 145 6.17 -9.40 -11.61
C GLU A 145 6.00 -8.50 -10.38
N ASP A 146 5.59 -9.06 -9.23
CA ASP A 146 5.47 -8.30 -8.00
C ASP A 146 6.83 -7.82 -7.50
N ILE A 147 7.89 -8.62 -7.69
CA ILE A 147 9.25 -8.22 -7.33
C ILE A 147 9.73 -7.05 -8.20
N GLN A 148 9.43 -7.06 -9.50
CA GLN A 148 9.74 -5.95 -10.39
C GLN A 148 8.99 -4.67 -9.97
N HIS A 149 7.71 -4.80 -9.63
CA HIS A 149 6.93 -3.69 -9.09
C HIS A 149 7.49 -3.18 -7.76
N LEU A 150 7.90 -4.08 -6.86
CA LEU A 150 8.48 -3.72 -5.56
C LEU A 150 9.83 -3.00 -5.73
N LYS A 151 10.62 -3.41 -6.73
CA LYS A 151 11.84 -2.72 -7.15
C LYS A 151 11.55 -1.29 -7.61
N LEU A 152 10.54 -1.10 -8.45
CA LEU A 152 10.14 0.22 -8.91
C LEU A 152 9.64 1.10 -7.75
N ILE A 153 8.82 0.55 -6.85
CA ILE A 153 8.38 1.23 -5.63
C ILE A 153 9.60 1.65 -4.79
N TYR A 154 10.54 0.73 -4.54
CA TYR A 154 11.75 1.02 -3.77
C TYR A 154 12.55 2.17 -4.40
N HIS A 155 12.72 2.19 -5.73
CA HIS A 155 13.38 3.27 -6.48
C HIS A 155 12.71 4.62 -6.23
N LEU A 156 11.38 4.67 -6.37
CA LEU A 156 10.60 5.90 -6.22
C LEU A 156 10.71 6.48 -4.81
N LEU A 157 10.66 5.63 -3.77
CA LEU A 157 10.75 6.10 -2.39
C LEU A 157 12.18 6.44 -1.95
N ARG A 158 13.17 5.65 -2.34
CA ARG A 158 14.55 5.78 -1.81
C ARG A 158 15.40 6.75 -2.61
N GLU A 159 15.44 6.58 -3.92
CA GLU A 159 16.29 7.39 -4.81
C GLU A 159 15.60 8.71 -5.13
N ARG A 160 14.32 8.65 -5.51
CA ARG A 160 13.58 9.86 -5.91
C ARG A 160 12.87 10.57 -4.76
N LYS A 161 12.91 9.99 -3.54
CA LYS A 161 12.33 10.56 -2.31
C LYS A 161 10.86 10.97 -2.45
N TYR A 162 10.07 10.24 -3.25
CA TYR A 162 8.63 10.46 -3.33
C TYR A 162 7.92 10.05 -2.04
N THR A 163 6.81 10.72 -1.74
CA THR A 163 5.83 10.22 -0.77
C THR A 163 5.09 9.02 -1.34
N ILE A 164 4.41 8.25 -0.48
CA ILE A 164 3.65 7.07 -0.90
C ILE A 164 2.59 7.44 -1.95
N GLU A 165 1.87 8.54 -1.73
CA GLU A 165 0.90 9.07 -2.68
C GLU A 165 1.56 9.49 -4.01
N GLY A 166 2.71 10.17 -3.94
CA GLY A 166 3.46 10.59 -5.12
C GLY A 166 3.96 9.40 -5.95
N ALA A 167 4.45 8.35 -5.29
CA ALA A 167 4.87 7.12 -5.94
C ALA A 167 3.68 6.40 -6.62
N LYS A 168 2.51 6.36 -5.95
CA LYS A 168 1.29 5.79 -6.53
C LYS A 168 0.83 6.55 -7.77
N GLN A 169 0.92 7.88 -7.75
CA GLN A 169 0.58 8.72 -8.90
C GLN A 169 1.55 8.53 -10.05
N LYS A 170 2.86 8.48 -9.78
CA LYS A 170 3.88 8.22 -10.80
C LYS A 170 3.73 6.87 -11.47
N LEU A 171 3.48 5.82 -10.69
CA LEU A 171 3.25 4.50 -11.25
C LEU A 171 2.02 4.44 -12.18
N LYS A 172 0.96 5.17 -11.85
CA LYS A 172 -0.22 5.30 -12.72
C LYS A 172 0.09 6.10 -14.00
N GLU A 173 0.90 7.15 -13.89
CA GLU A 173 1.34 7.96 -15.02
C GLU A 173 2.20 7.13 -15.99
N ASP A 174 3.16 6.37 -15.48
CA ASP A 174 4.03 5.51 -16.29
C ASP A 174 3.22 4.44 -17.03
N ARG A 175 2.21 3.83 -16.38
CA ARG A 175 1.30 2.89 -17.05
C ARG A 175 0.52 3.54 -18.18
N LYS A 176 0.05 4.78 -17.99
CA LYS A 176 -0.65 5.53 -19.05
C LYS A 176 0.28 5.86 -20.22
N LEU A 177 1.52 6.23 -19.92
CA LEU A 177 2.53 6.49 -20.93
C LEU A 177 2.83 5.23 -21.75
N ALA A 178 3.05 4.10 -21.08
CA ALA A 178 3.26 2.80 -21.74
C ALA A 178 2.08 2.40 -22.63
N ALA A 179 0.84 2.59 -22.17
CA ALA A 179 -0.36 2.33 -22.98
C ALA A 179 -0.41 3.21 -24.23
N ARG A 180 -0.12 4.51 -24.10
CA ARG A 180 -0.07 5.45 -25.23
C ARG A 180 1.01 5.07 -26.25
N SER A 181 2.20 4.68 -25.77
CA SER A 181 3.27 4.18 -26.64
C SER A 181 2.85 2.92 -27.38
N PHE A 182 2.15 1.99 -26.71
CA PHE A 182 1.63 0.78 -27.36
C PHE A 182 0.59 1.10 -28.44
N GLU A 183 -0.36 2.00 -28.17
CA GLU A 183 -1.34 2.46 -29.17
C GLU A 183 -0.65 3.08 -30.40
N MET A 184 0.38 3.89 -30.19
CA MET A 184 1.18 4.48 -31.26
C MET A 184 1.86 3.40 -32.12
N VAL A 185 2.50 2.41 -31.48
CA VAL A 185 3.14 1.29 -32.18
C VAL A 185 2.12 0.51 -33.01
N GLN A 186 0.93 0.24 -32.46
CA GLN A 186 -0.13 -0.44 -33.19
C GLN A 186 -0.63 0.36 -34.40
N ALA A 187 -0.79 1.67 -34.26
CA ALA A 187 -1.15 2.55 -35.37
C ALA A 187 -0.09 2.51 -36.49
N LEU A 188 1.20 2.58 -36.13
CA LEU A 188 2.30 2.50 -37.09
C LEU A 188 2.39 1.14 -37.78
N LEU A 189 2.15 0.04 -37.06
CA LEU A 189 2.09 -1.30 -37.64
C LEU A 189 0.95 -1.46 -38.65
N LYS A 190 -0.22 -0.88 -38.37
CA LYS A 190 -1.35 -0.84 -39.33
C LYS A 190 -1.01 -0.07 -40.59
N VAL A 191 -0.42 1.13 -40.46
CA VAL A 191 0.01 1.92 -41.61
C VAL A 191 1.05 1.17 -42.43
N LYS A 192 2.04 0.55 -41.76
CA LYS A 192 3.03 -0.30 -42.43
C LYS A 192 2.35 -1.44 -43.22
N GLY A 193 1.43 -2.17 -42.59
CA GLY A 193 0.69 -3.27 -43.22
C GLY A 193 -0.07 -2.83 -44.47
N PHE A 194 -0.78 -1.70 -44.39
CA PHE A 194 -1.51 -1.13 -45.51
C PHE A 194 -0.59 -0.74 -46.68
N LEU A 195 0.55 -0.11 -46.38
CA LEU A 195 1.50 0.27 -47.42
C LEU A 195 2.20 -0.95 -48.04
N THR A 196 2.47 -1.99 -47.26
CA THR A 196 3.02 -3.24 -47.82
C THR A 196 2.02 -3.93 -48.73
N GLU A 197 0.73 -3.91 -48.41
CA GLU A 197 -0.32 -4.49 -49.24
C GLU A 197 -0.50 -3.71 -50.55
N LEU A 198 -0.50 -2.37 -50.50
CA LEU A 198 -0.53 -1.54 -51.71
C LEU A 198 0.69 -1.77 -52.61
N LYS A 199 1.87 -1.99 -52.02
CA LYS A 199 3.08 -2.30 -52.78
C LYS A 199 2.96 -3.64 -53.52
N GLU A 200 2.30 -4.62 -52.93
CA GLU A 200 2.20 -5.97 -53.49
C GLU A 200 1.13 -6.09 -54.59
N GLN A 201 0.19 -5.14 -54.63
CA GLN A 201 -0.84 -5.02 -55.66
C GLN A 201 -0.39 -4.27 -56.94
N LEU A 202 0.84 -3.74 -56.96
CA LEU A 202 1.41 -2.98 -58.08
C LEU A 202 2.62 -3.70 -58.68
#